data_AF-A0A3S0USE5-F1
#
_entry.id   AF-A0A3S0USE5-F1
#
_cell.length_a   1.000
_cell.length_b   1.000
_cell.length_c   1.000
_cell.angle_alpha   90.00
_cell.angle_beta   90.00
_cell.angle_gamma   90.00
#
_symmetry.space_group_name_H-M   'P 1'
#
loop_
_entity.id
_entity.type
_entity.pdbx_description
1 polymer ?
#
loop_
_entity_poly.entity_id
_entity_poly.type
_entity_poly.pdbx_seq_one_letter_code
_entity_poly.pdbx_strand_id
1 'polypeptide(L)' 'MSRIIILCFFIIYSLSVFGQDEFQFEKGTDKVIIPFKIINNLIFIPIKVNNVELYFLLDSGVEETILFSMEEKKDVSF' A
#
# COMPACT_ATOMS: atom_id res chain seq x y z
N MET A 1 -21.12 31.20 -28.20
CA MET A 1 -19.80 30.72 -28.63
C MET A 1 -18.83 30.55 -27.46
N SER A 2 -18.67 31.52 -26.56
CA SER A 2 -17.76 31.42 -25.39
C SER A 2 -17.99 30.19 -24.50
N ARG A 3 -19.25 29.82 -24.23
CA ARG A 3 -19.59 28.64 -23.40
C ARG A 3 -19.11 27.31 -24.01
N ILE A 4 -19.14 27.20 -25.34
CA ILE A 4 -18.69 26.00 -26.06
C ILE A 4 -17.16 25.88 -25.98
N ILE A 5 -16.45 27.01 -26.10
CA ILE A 5 -14.99 27.07 -25.97
C ILE A 5 -14.54 26.60 -24.57
N ILE A 6 -15.24 27.04 -23.53
CA ILE A 6 -14.98 26.61 -22.15
C ILE A 6 -15.20 25.09 -22.00
N LEU A 7 -16.29 24.56 -22.55
CA LEU A 7 -16.56 23.12 -22.53
C LEU A 7 -15.47 22.31 -23.23
N CYS A 8 -15.03 22.75 -24.42
CA CYS A 8 -13.94 22.11 -25.17
C CYS A 8 -12.63 22.12 -24.37
N PHE A 9 -12.34 23.20 -23.64
CA PHE A 9 -11.14 23.28 -22.79
C PHE A 9 -11.16 22.26 -21.65
N PHE A 10 -12.31 22.10 -20.97
CA PHE A 10 -12.46 21.08 -19.92
C PHE A 10 -12.33 19.65 -20.45
N ILE A 11 -12.86 19.37 -21.65
CA ILE A 11 -12.75 18.05 -22.28
C ILE A 11 -11.28 17.74 -22.61
N ILE A 12 -10.55 18.69 -23.20
CA ILE A 12 -9.13 18.48 -23.54
C ILE A 12 -8.31 18.25 -22.27
N TYR A 13 -8.59 18.98 -21.19
CA TYR A 13 -7.89 18.81 -19.91
C TYR A 13 -8.13 17.43 -19.29
N SER A 14 -9.32 16.85 -19.48
CA SER A 14 -9.67 15.52 -18.96
C SER A 14 -8.94 14.35 -19.64
N LEU A 15 -8.41 14.55 -20.86
CA LEU A 15 -7.73 13.50 -21.62
C LEU A 15 -6.31 13.18 -21.12
N SER A 16 -5.76 13.97 -20.21
CA SER A 16 -4.39 13.80 -19.67
C SER A 16 -4.33 13.01 -18.36
N VAL A 17 -5.43 12.37 -17.95
CA VAL A 17 -5.48 11.61 -16.71
C VAL A 17 -5.10 10.15 -16.98
N PHE A 18 -4.01 9.70 -16.37
CA PHE A 18 -3.62 8.29 -16.31
C PHE A 18 -4.15 7.70 -15.01
N GLY A 19 -4.66 6.46 -15.07
CA GLY A 19 -5.06 5.70 -13.88
C GLY A 19 -3.85 5.24 -13.08
N GLN A 20 -4.09 4.63 -11.91
CA GLN A 20 -3.04 3.91 -11.21
C GLN A 20 -2.65 2.68 -12.04
N ASP A 21 -1.36 2.48 -12.25
CA ASP A 21 -0.85 1.30 -12.94
C ASP A 21 -1.13 0.04 -12.12
N GLU A 22 -1.35 -1.08 -12.80
CA GLU A 22 -1.44 -2.40 -12.18
C GLU A 22 -0.10 -2.75 -11.49
N PHE A 23 -0.16 -3.58 -10.44
CA PHE A 23 1.05 -4.16 -9.88
C PHE A 23 1.73 -5.05 -10.92
N GLN A 24 2.87 -4.59 -11.45
CA GLN A 24 3.68 -5.33 -12.41
C GLN A 24 5.03 -5.67 -11.78
N PHE A 25 5.46 -6.93 -11.95
CA PHE A 25 6.84 -7.28 -11.68
C PHE A 25 7.77 -6.57 -12.66
N GLU A 26 9.04 -6.43 -12.27
CA GLU A 26 10.07 -5.95 -13.19
C GLU A 26 10.10 -6.81 -14.46
N LYS A 27 10.37 -6.17 -15.60
CA LYS A 27 10.31 -6.81 -16.92
C LYS A 27 11.24 -8.03 -16.97
N GLY A 28 10.65 -9.20 -17.24
CA GLY A 28 11.39 -10.47 -17.32
C GLY A 28 11.46 -11.25 -16.01
N THR A 29 10.76 -10.79 -14.96
CA THR A 29 10.73 -11.44 -13.65
C THR A 29 9.38 -12.14 -13.45
N ASP A 30 9.39 -13.44 -13.15
CA ASP A 30 8.21 -14.25 -12.85
C ASP A 30 8.10 -14.62 -11.35
N LYS A 31 9.12 -14.26 -10.57
CA LYS A 31 9.24 -14.60 -9.14
C LYS A 31 9.92 -13.49 -8.36
N VAL A 32 9.41 -13.21 -7.17
CA VAL A 32 10.03 -12.32 -6.18
C VAL A 32 10.42 -13.12 -4.94
N ILE A 33 11.55 -12.77 -4.32
CA ILE A 33 11.99 -13.31 -3.04
C ILE A 33 11.81 -12.22 -1.99
N ILE A 34 10.95 -12.49 -1.00
CA ILE A 34 10.68 -11.58 0.11
C ILE A 34 11.42 -12.09 1.35
N PRO A 35 12.29 -11.29 1.98
CA PRO A 35 12.95 -11.69 3.22
C PRO A 35 11.93 -11.75 4.37
N PHE A 36 12.06 -12.73 5.25
CA PHE A 36 11.19 -12.87 6.42
C PHE A 36 11.99 -13.38 7.63
N LYS A 37 11.41 -13.16 8.82
CA LYS A 37 11.91 -13.70 10.09
C LYS A 37 10.96 -14.78 10.59
N ILE A 38 11.52 -15.83 11.19
CA ILE A 38 10.73 -16.85 11.91
C ILE A 38 10.83 -16.53 13.39
N ILE A 39 9.69 -16.29 14.04
CA ILE A 39 9.59 -16.08 15.48
C ILE A 39 8.45 -16.95 16.00
N ASN A 40 8.74 -17.88 16.91
CA ASN A 40 7.76 -18.83 17.45
C ASN A 40 6.92 -19.53 16.35
N ASN A 41 7.61 -20.01 15.30
CA ASN A 41 7.00 -20.72 14.16
C ASN A 41 6.06 -19.87 13.30
N LEU A 42 6.04 -18.56 13.49
CA LEU A 42 5.28 -17.62 12.66
C LEU A 42 6.21 -16.86 11.72
N ILE A 43 5.72 -16.61 10.51
CA ILE A 43 6.44 -15.87 9.46
C ILE A 43 6.16 -14.38 9.65
N PHE A 44 7.19 -13.60 9.93
CA PHE A 44 7.14 -12.14 10.04
C PHE A 44 7.85 -11.48 8.87
N ILE A 45 7.14 -10.64 8.12
CA ILE A 45 7.66 -9.87 6.99
C ILE A 45 8.02 -8.46 7.48
N PRO A 46 9.32 -8.08 7.52
CA PRO A 46 9.72 -6.72 7.82
C PRO A 46 9.41 -5.81 6.63
N ILE A 47 8.65 -4.73 6.87
CA ILE A 47 8.35 -3.72 5.85
C ILE A 47 8.58 -2.32 6.40
N LYS A 48 8.71 -1.35 5.50
CA LYS A 48 8.84 0.07 5.85
C LYS A 48 7.64 0.84 5.30
N VAL A 49 6.80 1.37 6.20
CA VAL A 49 5.64 2.19 5.84
C VAL A 49 5.88 3.59 6.37
N ASN A 50 5.84 4.59 5.49
CA ASN A 50 6.09 6.00 5.87
C ASN A 50 7.33 6.19 6.74
N ASN A 51 8.43 5.54 6.34
CA ASN A 51 9.71 5.53 7.04
C ASN A 51 9.78 4.80 8.38
N VAL A 52 8.69 4.19 8.85
CA VAL A 52 8.65 3.39 10.08
C VAL A 52 8.83 1.91 9.74
N GLU A 53 9.74 1.23 10.43
CA GLU A 53 9.93 -0.22 10.31
C GLU A 53 8.84 -0.96 11.09
N LEU A 54 8.14 -1.86 10.40
CA LEU A 54 7.04 -2.66 10.93
C LEU A 54 7.28 -4.14 10.64
N TYR A 55 6.69 -5.00 11.47
CA TYR A 55 6.76 -6.45 11.31
C TYR A 55 5.35 -7.00 11.12
N PHE A 56 5.06 -7.52 9.93
CA PHE A 56 3.75 -8.06 9.59
C PHE A 56 3.76 -9.57 9.75
N LEU A 57 2.76 -10.10 10.46
CA LEU A 57 2.49 -11.52 10.46
C LEU A 57 1.91 -11.93 9.10
N LEU A 58 2.50 -12.93 8.46
CA LEU A 58 1.92 -13.49 7.23
C LEU A 58 0.73 -14.39 7.60
N ASP A 59 -0.47 -13.92 7.28
CA ASP A 59 -1.71 -14.64 7.52
C ASP A 59 -2.56 -14.66 6.25
N SER A 60 -2.80 -15.86 5.69
CA SER A 60 -3.67 -16.06 4.54
C SER A 60 -5.14 -16.31 4.92
N GLY A 61 -5.45 -16.38 6.22
CA GLY A 61 -6.79 -16.60 6.76
C GLY A 61 -7.59 -15.31 6.98
N VAL A 62 -7.03 -14.15 6.64
CA VAL A 62 -7.68 -12.83 6.75
C VAL A 62 -7.87 -12.20 5.37
N GLU A 63 -9.00 -11.52 5.18
CA GLU A 63 -9.33 -10.85 3.92
C GLU A 63 -8.53 -9.54 3.74
N GLU A 64 -8.34 -8.81 4.83
CA GLU A 64 -7.71 -7.49 4.82
C GLU A 64 -6.50 -7.44 5.74
N THR A 65 -5.52 -6.63 5.35
CA THR A 65 -4.33 -6.39 6.18
C THR A 65 -4.69 -5.51 7.38
N ILE A 66 -4.47 -6.01 8.59
CA ILE A 66 -4.74 -5.27 9.84
C ILE A 66 -3.45 -4.60 10.32
N LEU A 67 -3.47 -3.27 10.44
CA LEU A 67 -2.40 -2.49 11.07
C LEU A 67 -2.86 -2.01 12.45
N PHE A 68 -2.19 -2.46 13.51
CA PHE A 68 -2.43 -1.95 14.86
C PHE A 68 -1.62 -0.68 15.08
N SER A 69 -2.31 0.46 15.21
CA SER A 69 -1.69 1.64 15.80
C SER A 69 -1.52 1.39 17.29
N MET A 70 -0.28 1.34 17.77
CA MET A 70 -0.01 1.45 19.19
C MET A 70 -0.13 2.94 19.54
N GLU A 71 -1.35 3.45 19.70
CA GLU A 71 -1.52 4.67 20.51
C GLU A 71 -0.77 4.42 21.82
N GLU A 72 0.08 5.38 22.21
CA GLU A 72 0.94 5.29 23.39
C GLU A 72 0.21 4.55 24.49
N LYS A 73 0.76 3.40 24.92
CA LYS A 73 0.30 2.71 26.11
C LYS A 73 0.35 3.73 27.24
N LYS A 74 -0.77 4.38 27.53
CA LYS A 74 -0.95 5.07 28.81
C LYS A 74 -0.86 3.95 29.82
N ASP A 75 0.28 3.85 30.49
CA ASP A 75 0.49 2.92 31.57
C ASP A 75 -0.70 3.05 32.53
N VAL A 76 -1.56 2.03 32.55
CA VAL A 76 -2.58 1.91 33.58
C VAL A 76 -1.83 1.44 34.81
N SER A 77 -1.44 2.39 35.65
CA SER A 77 -1.00 2.10 37.01
C SER A 77 -2.19 1.52 37.78
N PHE A 78 -2.10 0.25 38.14
CA PHE A 78 -3.01 -0.39 39.09
C PHE A 78 -2.71 0.02 40.53
#